data_AF-A0AAD7XRN4-F1
#
_entry.id   AF-A0AAD7XRN4-F1
#
_cell.length_a   1.000
_cell.length_b   1.000
_cell.length_c   1.000
_cell.angle_alpha   90.00
_cell.angle_beta   90.00
_cell.angle_gamma   90.00
#
_symmetry.space_group_name_H-M   'P 1'
#
loop_
_entity.id
_entity.type
_entity.pdbx_description
1 polymer ?
#
loop_
_entity_poly.entity_id
_entity_poly.type
_entity_poly.pdbx_seq_one_letter_code
_entity_poly.pdbx_strand_id
1 'polypeptide(L)'
;MKVLYNGFNFVTGYDAENPSTTSVAWRLIILESFAGVPGFVAGGMRHFYSLRTLQRDHGAIFTFLEEGENERMHLLVCLKMFEASLATRWLVTAAQLTMGPILTATYLVNPGALHRFVGYLEETAVETYGNLIEKAETPGTKLYEAWKDLPAPAIAITYWKLQSDATWIDTLKHIRADEAHHRDVNHTFATLPHNADNPFIKDHIKDFDRAAAHRVQAALLSSDTDKTRFPPLAT
;
A
#
# COMPACT_ATOMS: atom_id res chain seq x y z
N MET A 1 7.94 14.77 12.04
CA MET A 1 6.93 13.72 12.31
C MET A 1 6.06 13.95 13.53
N LYS A 2 6.59 14.09 14.76
CA LYS A 2 5.76 14.25 15.98
C LYS A 2 4.69 15.36 15.90
N VAL A 3 5.00 16.50 15.27
CA VAL A 3 4.03 17.60 15.07
C VAL A 3 2.87 17.20 14.17
N LEU A 4 3.15 16.54 13.04
CA LEU A 4 2.11 16.06 12.12
C LEU A 4 1.23 15.00 12.79
N TYR A 5 1.84 14.06 13.50
CA TYR A 5 1.14 13.02 14.25
C TYR A 5 0.18 13.60 15.30
N ASN A 6 0.68 14.50 16.17
CA ASN A 6 -0.14 15.11 17.21
C ASN A 6 -1.25 16.00 16.64
N GLY A 7 -0.96 16.76 15.59
CA GLY A 7 -1.95 17.60 14.92
C GLY A 7 -3.08 16.76 14.30
N PHE A 8 -2.74 15.65 13.64
CA PHE A 8 -3.72 14.76 13.05
C PHE A 8 -4.60 14.06 14.10
N ASN A 9 -4.01 13.59 15.20
CA ASN A 9 -4.76 12.97 16.29
C ASN A 9 -5.75 13.96 16.94
N PHE A 10 -5.34 15.22 17.12
CA PHE A 10 -6.21 16.27 17.62
C PHE A 10 -7.42 16.52 16.71
N VAL A 11 -7.20 16.64 15.39
CA VAL A 11 -8.27 16.90 14.41
C VAL A 11 -9.25 15.72 14.30
N THR A 12 -8.77 14.49 14.41
CA THR A 12 -9.59 13.28 14.26
C THR A 12 -10.25 12.80 15.55
N GLY A 13 -9.90 13.40 16.70
CA GLY A 13 -10.37 12.92 18.01
C GLY A 13 -9.87 11.52 18.34
N TYR A 14 -8.71 11.13 17.80
CA TYR A 14 -8.15 9.80 17.99
C TYR A 14 -7.64 9.62 19.43
N ASP A 15 -8.28 8.71 20.16
CA ASP A 15 -7.86 8.25 21.48
C ASP A 15 -6.99 6.99 21.33
N ALA A 16 -5.72 7.06 21.69
CA ALA A 16 -4.78 5.95 21.55
C ALA A 16 -5.08 4.78 22.51
N GLU A 17 -5.76 5.03 23.64
CA GLU A 17 -6.04 4.00 24.62
C GLU A 17 -7.24 3.13 24.21
N ASN A 18 -8.32 3.76 23.73
CA ASN A 18 -9.53 3.07 23.32
C ASN A 18 -10.24 3.78 22.14
N PRO A 19 -9.65 3.71 20.93
CA PRO A 19 -10.13 4.42 19.76
C PRO A 19 -11.51 3.94 19.33
N SER A 20 -12.33 4.86 18.83
CA SER A 20 -13.61 4.52 18.20
C SER A 20 -13.40 4.03 16.76
N THR A 21 -14.29 3.19 16.24
CA THR A 21 -14.25 2.77 14.83
C THR A 21 -14.32 3.96 13.88
N THR A 22 -15.08 5.00 14.21
CA THR A 22 -15.18 6.24 13.43
C THR A 22 -13.86 7.01 13.38
N SER A 23 -13.18 7.19 14.51
CA SER A 23 -11.89 7.90 14.54
C SER A 23 -10.81 7.11 13.78
N VAL A 24 -10.86 5.78 13.83
CA VAL A 24 -9.99 4.94 13.01
C VAL A 24 -10.32 5.04 11.52
N ALA A 25 -11.60 5.03 11.14
CA ALA A 25 -12.02 5.19 9.75
C ALA A 25 -11.48 6.48 9.12
N TRP A 26 -11.62 7.60 9.83
CA TRP A 26 -11.04 8.88 9.39
C TRP A 26 -9.53 8.80 9.27
N ARG A 27 -8.86 8.20 10.26
CA ARG A 27 -7.41 8.01 10.27
C ARG A 27 -6.93 7.25 9.04
N LEU A 28 -7.44 6.04 8.82
CA LEU A 28 -6.99 5.18 7.74
C LEU A 28 -7.32 5.79 6.38
N ILE A 29 -8.58 6.17 6.11
CA ILE A 29 -8.96 6.70 4.78
C ILE A 29 -8.10 7.92 4.39
N ILE A 30 -7.83 8.84 5.32
CA ILE A 30 -7.05 10.04 4.99
C ILE A 30 -5.58 9.70 4.79
N LEU A 31 -4.97 8.92 5.70
CA LEU A 31 -3.55 8.62 5.62
C LEU A 31 -3.23 7.75 4.39
N GLU A 32 -4.02 6.69 4.14
CA GLU A 32 -3.85 5.82 2.96
C GLU A 32 -4.04 6.58 1.63
N SER A 33 -4.93 7.58 1.60
CA SER A 33 -5.11 8.41 0.41
C SER A 33 -3.92 9.29 0.05
N PHE A 34 -3.05 9.51 1.03
CA PHE A 34 -1.84 10.30 0.91
C PHE A 34 -0.61 9.40 0.73
N ALA A 35 -0.56 8.25 1.39
CA ALA A 35 0.56 7.31 1.39
C ALA A 35 0.89 6.74 -0.01
N GLY A 36 -0.10 6.62 -0.89
CA GLY A 36 0.15 6.22 -2.29
C GLY A 36 0.81 7.28 -3.18
N VAL A 37 0.99 8.53 -2.71
CA VAL A 37 1.54 9.64 -3.53
C VAL A 37 3.07 9.61 -3.61
N PRO A 38 3.84 9.49 -2.50
CA PRO A 38 5.30 9.46 -2.56
C PRO A 38 5.90 8.41 -3.51
N GLY A 39 5.44 7.15 -3.45
CA GLY A 39 5.90 6.08 -4.34
C GLY A 39 5.65 6.42 -5.81
N PHE A 40 4.45 6.91 -6.14
CA PHE A 40 4.14 7.37 -7.50
C PHE A 40 5.07 8.51 -7.98
N VAL A 41 5.33 9.50 -7.12
CA VAL A 41 6.27 10.60 -7.41
C VAL A 41 7.67 10.05 -7.64
N ALA A 42 8.19 9.22 -6.74
CA ALA A 42 9.54 8.66 -6.87
C ALA A 42 9.68 7.83 -8.15
N GLY A 43 8.73 6.91 -8.40
CA GLY A 43 8.70 6.08 -9.61
C GLY A 43 8.62 6.91 -10.89
N GLY A 44 7.70 7.89 -10.95
CA GLY A 44 7.53 8.76 -12.11
C GLY A 44 8.75 9.64 -12.39
N MET A 45 9.35 10.23 -11.35
CA MET A 45 10.52 11.09 -11.51
C MET A 45 11.76 10.31 -11.95
N ARG A 46 11.97 9.11 -11.42
CA ARG A 46 13.03 8.20 -11.86
C ARG A 46 12.79 7.70 -13.28
N HIS A 47 11.55 7.42 -13.64
CA HIS A 47 11.17 7.04 -15.00
C HIS A 47 11.55 8.13 -16.01
N PHE A 48 11.14 9.39 -15.78
CA PHE A 48 11.55 10.50 -16.64
C PHE A 48 13.06 10.72 -16.65
N TYR A 49 13.76 10.51 -15.53
CA TYR A 49 15.22 10.56 -15.48
C TYR A 49 15.85 9.51 -16.39
N SER A 50 15.47 8.24 -16.26
CA SER A 50 15.97 7.13 -17.08
C SER A 50 15.74 7.39 -18.57
N LEU A 51 14.56 7.89 -18.95
CA LEU A 51 14.26 8.23 -20.34
C LEU A 51 15.10 9.38 -20.88
N ARG A 52 15.27 10.48 -20.13
CA ARG A 52 16.00 11.66 -20.61
C ARG A 52 17.52 11.47 -20.62
N THR A 53 18.04 10.58 -19.79
CA THR A 53 19.48 10.25 -19.74
C THR A 53 19.84 9.00 -20.54
N LEU A 54 18.84 8.23 -21.01
CA LEU A 54 19.02 6.94 -21.69
C LEU A 54 19.81 5.93 -20.85
N GLN A 55 19.62 5.96 -19.53
CA GLN A 55 20.32 5.09 -18.57
C GLN A 55 19.37 4.09 -17.91
N ARG A 56 19.94 3.00 -17.41
CA ARG A 56 19.22 2.02 -16.59
C ARG A 56 18.81 2.68 -15.27
N ASP A 57 17.64 2.30 -14.75
CA ASP A 57 17.16 2.77 -13.45
C ASP A 57 17.67 1.92 -12.27
N HIS A 58 18.16 0.71 -12.55
CA HIS A 58 18.63 -0.23 -11.54
C HIS A 58 17.53 -0.79 -10.60
N GLY A 59 16.29 -0.82 -11.07
CA GLY A 59 15.20 -1.61 -10.48
C GLY A 59 14.35 -0.88 -9.44
N ALA A 60 14.48 0.43 -9.30
CA ALA A 60 13.78 1.23 -8.30
C ALA A 60 12.39 1.71 -8.79
N ILE A 61 12.21 1.99 -10.08
CA ILE A 61 10.93 2.45 -10.65
C ILE A 61 9.82 1.46 -10.33
N PHE A 62 10.06 0.16 -10.54
CA PHE A 62 9.05 -0.86 -10.30
C PHE A 62 8.63 -0.90 -8.83
N THR A 63 9.59 -0.95 -7.91
CA THR A 63 9.34 -0.96 -6.46
C THR A 63 8.48 0.23 -6.02
N PHE A 64 8.77 1.44 -6.48
CA PHE A 64 7.99 2.61 -6.04
C PHE A 64 6.62 2.73 -6.69
N LEU A 65 6.44 2.22 -7.92
CA LEU A 65 5.12 2.13 -8.52
C LEU A 65 4.27 1.04 -7.85
N GLU A 66 4.88 -0.07 -7.45
CA GLU A 66 4.23 -1.11 -6.65
C GLU A 66 3.84 -0.59 -5.27
N GLU A 67 4.73 0.12 -4.56
CA GLU A 67 4.43 0.78 -3.29
C GLU A 67 3.21 1.71 -3.44
N GLY A 68 3.21 2.59 -4.45
CA GLY A 68 2.06 3.47 -4.71
C GLY A 68 0.76 2.73 -5.04
N GLU A 69 0.84 1.55 -5.66
CA GLU A 69 -0.33 0.67 -5.87
C GLU A 69 -0.76 -0.03 -4.58
N ASN A 70 0.18 -0.50 -3.77
CA ASN A 70 -0.09 -1.23 -2.53
C ASN A 70 -0.85 -0.33 -1.52
N GLU A 71 -0.37 0.89 -1.33
CA GLU A 71 -1.04 1.93 -0.52
C GLU A 71 -2.44 2.27 -1.07
N ARG A 72 -2.58 2.35 -2.40
CA ARG A 72 -3.90 2.54 -3.03
C ARG A 72 -4.83 1.36 -2.73
N MET A 73 -4.30 0.14 -2.67
CA MET A 73 -5.07 -1.04 -2.31
C MET A 73 -5.48 -1.04 -0.83
N HIS A 74 -4.63 -0.55 0.08
CA HIS A 74 -5.00 -0.32 1.48
C HIS A 74 -6.19 0.64 1.60
N LEU A 75 -6.15 1.77 0.88
CA LEU A 75 -7.28 2.71 0.82
C LEU A 75 -8.56 2.03 0.32
N LEU A 76 -8.50 1.29 -0.80
CA LEU A 76 -9.68 0.65 -1.39
C LEU A 76 -10.26 -0.45 -0.48
N VAL A 77 -9.40 -1.16 0.25
CA VAL A 77 -9.80 -2.13 1.29
C VAL A 77 -10.49 -1.40 2.44
N CYS A 78 -9.91 -0.31 2.95
CA CYS A 78 -10.52 0.52 3.99
C CYS A 78 -11.89 1.06 3.57
N LEU A 79 -12.06 1.48 2.31
CA LEU A 79 -13.35 1.94 1.77
C LEU A 79 -14.41 0.84 1.63
N LYS A 80 -14.05 -0.45 1.78
CA LYS A 80 -15.03 -1.53 1.93
C LYS A 80 -15.48 -1.73 3.37
N MET A 81 -14.69 -1.26 4.33
CA MET A 81 -15.00 -1.36 5.75
C MET A 81 -15.64 -0.08 6.29
N PHE A 82 -15.31 1.06 5.69
CA PHE A 82 -15.66 2.39 6.19
C PHE A 82 -16.17 3.28 5.06
N GLU A 83 -17.19 4.08 5.36
CA GLU A 83 -17.71 5.05 4.39
C GLU A 83 -16.94 6.37 4.43
N ALA A 84 -16.45 6.81 3.26
CA ALA A 84 -15.87 8.13 3.11
C ALA A 84 -16.98 9.20 2.96
N SER A 85 -17.15 10.00 4.02
CA SER A 85 -18.05 11.15 4.03
C SER A 85 -17.65 12.19 2.98
N LEU A 86 -18.57 13.12 2.64
CA LEU A 86 -18.26 14.23 1.74
C LEU A 86 -17.10 15.09 2.25
N ALA A 87 -17.03 15.31 3.57
CA ALA A 87 -15.93 16.04 4.20
C ALA A 87 -14.60 15.30 4.07
N THR A 88 -14.61 13.96 4.24
CA THR A 88 -13.42 13.12 4.04
C THR A 88 -12.92 13.23 2.60
N ARG A 89 -13.81 13.14 1.62
CA ARG A 89 -13.47 13.26 0.19
C ARG A 89 -12.86 14.62 -0.16
N TRP A 90 -13.42 15.70 0.37
CA TRP A 90 -12.84 17.03 0.20
C TRP A 90 -11.44 17.14 0.79
N LEU A 91 -11.23 16.57 1.97
CA LEU A 91 -9.93 16.58 2.63
C LEU A 91 -8.88 15.78 1.86
N VAL A 92 -9.24 14.61 1.31
CA VAL A 92 -8.37 13.83 0.41
C VAL A 92 -7.93 14.67 -0.79
N THR A 93 -8.88 15.28 -1.49
CA THR A 93 -8.57 16.16 -2.64
C THR A 93 -7.66 17.32 -2.25
N ALA A 94 -7.96 18.00 -1.13
CA ALA A 94 -7.14 19.10 -0.65
C ALA A 94 -5.72 18.65 -0.27
N ALA A 95 -5.59 17.51 0.41
CA ALA A 95 -4.29 16.94 0.77
C ALA A 95 -3.47 16.60 -0.47
N GLN A 96 -4.07 16.00 -1.50
CA GLN A 96 -3.36 15.68 -2.75
C GLN A 96 -2.91 16.93 -3.51
N LEU A 97 -3.79 17.93 -3.64
CA LEU A 97 -3.47 19.19 -4.34
C LEU A 97 -2.40 20.01 -3.62
N THR A 98 -2.28 19.90 -2.30
CA THR A 98 -1.29 20.64 -1.51
C THR A 98 0.00 19.85 -1.33
N MET A 99 -0.10 18.61 -0.85
CA MET A 99 1.07 17.79 -0.53
C MET A 99 1.73 17.19 -1.78
N GLY A 100 0.98 16.83 -2.82
CA GLY A 100 1.56 16.27 -4.05
C GLY A 100 2.65 17.17 -4.65
N PRO A 101 2.40 18.48 -4.87
CA PRO A 101 3.44 19.41 -5.31
C PRO A 101 4.60 19.55 -4.32
N ILE A 102 4.34 19.58 -3.00
CA ILE A 102 5.39 19.69 -1.97
C ILE A 102 6.31 18.47 -1.98
N LEU A 103 5.75 17.26 -2.05
CA LEU A 103 6.52 16.01 -2.11
C LEU A 103 7.32 15.93 -3.42
N THR A 104 6.71 16.33 -4.54
CA THR A 104 7.39 16.39 -5.84
C THR A 104 8.57 17.37 -5.82
N ALA A 105 8.37 18.58 -5.28
CA ALA A 105 9.44 19.56 -5.12
C ALA A 105 10.54 19.05 -4.18
N THR A 106 10.16 18.37 -3.09
CA THR A 106 11.11 17.75 -2.16
C THR A 106 11.94 16.68 -2.87
N TYR A 107 11.33 15.81 -3.68
CA TYR A 107 12.05 14.80 -4.45
C TYR A 107 13.02 15.42 -5.45
N LEU A 108 12.59 16.47 -6.15
CA LEU A 108 13.43 17.18 -7.12
C LEU A 108 14.68 17.80 -6.49
N VAL A 109 14.57 18.32 -5.27
CA VAL A 109 15.68 18.98 -4.56
C VAL A 109 16.54 17.96 -3.82
N ASN A 110 15.93 17.01 -3.12
CA ASN A 110 16.63 16.00 -2.33
C ASN A 110 15.79 14.70 -2.23
N PRO A 111 16.01 13.73 -3.15
CA PRO A 111 15.33 12.44 -3.13
C PRO A 111 15.49 11.70 -1.80
N GLY A 112 16.69 11.74 -1.20
CA GLY A 112 16.98 11.08 0.07
C GLY A 112 16.18 11.66 1.23
N ALA A 113 15.85 12.96 1.20
CA ALA A 113 14.97 13.58 2.18
C ALA A 113 13.52 13.10 2.05
N LEU A 114 12.99 12.94 0.83
CA LEU A 114 11.66 12.37 0.65
C LEU A 114 11.62 10.92 1.16
N HIS A 115 12.57 10.08 0.73
CA HIS A 115 12.64 8.70 1.19
C HIS A 115 12.78 8.59 2.72
N ARG A 116 13.60 9.46 3.35
CA ARG A 116 13.71 9.48 4.80
C ARG A 116 12.39 9.89 5.48
N PHE A 117 11.68 10.86 4.90
CA PHE A 117 10.38 11.29 5.39
C PHE A 117 9.34 10.17 5.31
N VAL A 118 9.26 9.48 4.18
CA VAL A 118 8.37 8.32 3.98
C VAL A 118 8.72 7.20 4.96
N GLY A 119 10.00 6.84 5.11
CA GLY A 119 10.40 5.83 6.10
C GLY A 119 9.89 6.13 7.52
N TYR A 120 9.91 7.41 7.95
CA TYR A 120 9.33 7.81 9.24
C TYR A 120 7.79 7.85 9.27
N LEU A 121 7.13 8.06 8.13
CA LEU A 121 5.68 7.85 8.03
C LEU A 121 5.35 6.39 8.28
N GLU A 122 6.09 5.49 7.64
CA GLU A 122 5.82 4.05 7.75
C GLU A 122 6.21 3.47 9.11
N GLU A 123 7.23 4.01 9.79
CA GLU A 123 7.44 3.72 11.21
C GLU A 123 6.18 4.01 12.04
N THR A 124 5.52 5.15 11.77
CA THR A 124 4.29 5.56 12.45
C THR A 124 3.09 4.68 12.02
N ALA A 125 3.06 4.23 10.76
CA ALA A 125 2.02 3.33 10.25
C ALA A 125 2.14 1.94 10.89
N VAL A 126 3.35 1.37 10.94
CA VAL A 126 3.62 0.07 11.60
C VAL A 126 3.21 0.08 13.07
N GLU A 127 3.49 1.18 13.79
CA GLU A 127 3.05 1.37 15.17
C GLU A 127 1.53 1.52 15.26
N THR A 128 0.93 2.33 14.40
CA THR A 128 -0.53 2.52 14.34
C THR A 128 -1.26 1.20 14.16
N TYR A 129 -0.92 0.43 13.12
CA TYR A 129 -1.57 -0.85 12.85
C TYR A 129 -1.29 -1.89 13.94
N GLY A 130 -0.09 -1.88 14.54
CA GLY A 130 0.21 -2.71 15.71
C GLY A 130 -0.75 -2.43 16.87
N ASN A 131 -0.95 -1.16 17.21
CA ASN A 131 -1.89 -0.75 18.25
C ASN A 131 -3.34 -1.13 17.89
N LEU A 132 -3.76 -0.93 16.65
CA LEU A 132 -5.13 -1.28 16.21
C LEU A 132 -5.39 -2.79 16.34
N ILE A 133 -4.43 -3.63 15.93
CA ILE A 133 -4.52 -5.09 16.05
C ILE A 133 -4.60 -5.47 17.53
N GLU A 134 -3.71 -4.94 18.38
CA GLU A 134 -3.71 -5.24 19.82
C GLU A 134 -5.06 -4.89 20.46
N LYS A 135 -5.59 -3.69 20.19
CA LYS A 135 -6.90 -3.28 20.72
C LYS A 135 -8.02 -4.17 20.17
N ALA A 136 -7.99 -4.52 18.89
CA ALA A 136 -8.98 -5.40 18.28
C ALA A 136 -8.95 -6.85 18.82
N GLU A 137 -7.83 -7.30 19.36
CA GLU A 137 -7.67 -8.63 19.98
C GLU A 137 -7.89 -8.60 21.51
N THR A 138 -7.98 -7.42 22.13
CA THR A 138 -8.12 -7.25 23.59
C THR A 138 -9.59 -7.10 24.02
N PRO A 139 -10.17 -8.06 24.78
CA PRO A 139 -11.55 -7.96 25.24
C PRO A 139 -11.85 -6.69 26.04
N GLY A 140 -13.04 -6.10 25.83
CA GLY A 140 -13.49 -4.88 26.52
C GLY A 140 -13.05 -3.56 25.88
N THR A 141 -12.25 -3.59 24.80
CA THR A 141 -12.02 -2.39 23.98
C THR A 141 -13.15 -2.19 22.97
N LYS A 142 -13.32 -0.95 22.49
CA LYS A 142 -14.32 -0.64 21.46
C LYS A 142 -14.03 -1.37 20.14
N LEU A 143 -12.76 -1.57 19.79
CA LEU A 143 -12.38 -2.24 18.55
C LEU A 143 -12.62 -3.75 18.63
N TYR A 144 -12.37 -4.39 19.79
CA TYR A 144 -12.68 -5.79 19.99
C TYR A 144 -14.17 -6.06 19.78
N GLU A 145 -15.03 -5.29 20.46
CA GLU A 145 -16.49 -5.44 20.32
C GLU A 145 -16.97 -5.22 18.89
N ALA A 146 -16.30 -4.36 18.12
CA ALA A 146 -16.66 -4.09 16.74
C ALA A 146 -16.12 -5.10 15.73
N TRP A 147 -14.93 -5.67 15.95
CA TRP A 147 -14.16 -6.34 14.88
C TRP A 147 -13.84 -7.82 15.13
N LYS A 148 -14.06 -8.34 16.35
CA LYS A 148 -13.66 -9.73 16.72
C LYS A 148 -14.17 -10.83 15.77
N ASP A 149 -15.35 -10.64 15.19
CA ASP A 149 -16.00 -11.60 14.28
C ASP A 149 -16.20 -11.02 12.86
N LEU A 150 -15.56 -9.89 12.54
CA LEU A 150 -15.78 -9.19 11.29
C LEU A 150 -14.97 -9.86 10.15
N PRO A 151 -15.61 -10.37 9.08
CA PRO A 151 -14.89 -10.99 7.97
C PRO A 151 -14.04 -9.99 7.19
N ALA A 152 -12.96 -10.48 6.58
CA ALA A 152 -12.17 -9.71 5.63
C ALA A 152 -13.02 -9.35 4.39
N PRO A 153 -12.88 -8.13 3.84
CA PRO A 153 -13.58 -7.78 2.61
C PRO A 153 -13.00 -8.58 1.43
N ALA A 154 -13.85 -8.95 0.46
CA ALA A 154 -13.46 -9.80 -0.68
C ALA A 154 -12.26 -9.25 -1.49
N ILE A 155 -12.11 -7.93 -1.55
CA ILE A 155 -10.95 -7.27 -2.18
C ILE A 155 -9.64 -7.62 -1.45
N ALA A 156 -9.65 -7.67 -0.11
CA ALA A 156 -8.49 -8.04 0.70
C ALA A 156 -8.14 -9.52 0.52
N ILE A 157 -9.16 -10.39 0.56
CA ILE A 157 -9.00 -11.83 0.32
C ILE A 157 -8.33 -12.07 -1.03
N THR A 158 -8.80 -11.37 -2.07
CA THR A 158 -8.24 -11.52 -3.43
C THR A 158 -6.83 -10.95 -3.52
N TYR A 159 -6.60 -9.76 -2.98
CA TYR A 159 -5.34 -9.04 -3.10
C TYR A 159 -4.19 -9.72 -2.35
N TRP A 160 -4.38 -10.00 -1.04
CA TRP A 160 -3.38 -10.70 -0.22
C TRP A 160 -3.48 -12.22 -0.28
N LYS A 161 -4.39 -12.77 -1.09
CA LYS A 161 -4.64 -14.22 -1.23
C LYS A 161 -4.91 -14.90 0.13
N LEU A 162 -5.73 -14.24 0.95
CA LEU A 162 -6.11 -14.74 2.27
C LEU A 162 -7.01 -15.98 2.13
N GLN A 163 -7.12 -16.74 3.22
CA GLN A 163 -8.14 -17.79 3.31
C GLN A 163 -9.54 -17.18 3.22
N SER A 164 -10.52 -17.95 2.73
CA SER A 164 -11.89 -17.46 2.52
C SER A 164 -12.62 -17.08 3.82
N ASP A 165 -12.16 -17.59 4.95
CA ASP A 165 -12.65 -17.33 6.31
C ASP A 165 -11.80 -16.30 7.07
N ALA A 166 -10.85 -15.63 6.39
CA ALA A 166 -10.01 -14.61 7.01
C ALA A 166 -10.84 -13.45 7.59
N THR A 167 -10.33 -12.87 8.67
CA THR A 167 -10.97 -11.78 9.41
C THR A 167 -10.43 -10.41 9.02
N TRP A 168 -11.13 -9.36 9.45
CA TRP A 168 -10.63 -7.99 9.34
C TRP A 168 -9.28 -7.81 10.07
N ILE A 169 -9.09 -8.49 11.20
CA ILE A 169 -7.82 -8.48 11.95
C ILE A 169 -6.69 -9.09 11.11
N ASP A 170 -6.95 -10.18 10.38
CA ASP A 170 -5.96 -10.77 9.46
C ASP A 170 -5.60 -9.82 8.32
N THR A 171 -6.57 -9.04 7.85
CA THR A 171 -6.33 -7.99 6.85
C THR A 171 -5.41 -6.90 7.40
N LEU A 172 -5.66 -6.41 8.62
CA LEU A 172 -4.80 -5.41 9.29
C LEU A 172 -3.37 -5.92 9.50
N LYS A 173 -3.19 -7.21 9.79
CA LYS A 173 -1.86 -7.84 9.91
C LYS A 173 -1.07 -7.80 8.61
N HIS A 174 -1.74 -7.99 7.47
CA HIS A 174 -1.10 -7.92 6.15
C HIS A 174 -0.76 -6.48 5.77
N ILE A 175 -1.68 -5.54 6.01
CA ILE A 175 -1.41 -4.11 5.82
C ILE A 175 -0.16 -3.71 6.64
N ARG A 176 -0.12 -4.04 7.93
CA ARG A 176 1.06 -3.76 8.77
C ARG A 176 2.37 -4.34 8.23
N ALA A 177 2.32 -5.52 7.60
CA ALA A 177 3.49 -6.13 7.01
C ALA A 177 3.97 -5.36 5.77
N ASP A 178 3.04 -4.89 4.94
CA ASP A 178 3.33 -4.01 3.80
C ASP A 178 3.99 -2.71 4.29
N GLU A 179 3.45 -2.08 5.35
CA GLU A 179 4.04 -0.86 5.93
C GLU A 179 5.47 -1.07 6.44
N ALA A 180 5.72 -2.23 7.06
CA ALA A 180 7.07 -2.57 7.52
C ALA A 180 8.04 -2.73 6.33
N HIS A 181 7.55 -3.27 5.21
CA HIS A 181 8.32 -3.36 3.98
C HIS A 181 8.61 -1.97 3.40
N HIS A 182 7.59 -1.11 3.25
CA HIS A 182 7.74 0.26 2.76
C HIS A 182 8.69 1.08 3.63
N ARG A 183 8.63 0.93 4.96
CA ARG A 183 9.57 1.52 5.92
C ARG A 183 11.02 1.15 5.59
N ASP A 184 11.30 -0.14 5.47
CA ASP A 184 12.66 -0.65 5.28
C ASP A 184 13.21 -0.28 3.90
N VAL A 185 12.36 -0.33 2.87
CA VAL A 185 12.67 0.14 1.50
C VAL A 185 13.03 1.62 1.53
N ASN A 186 12.16 2.48 2.05
CA ASN A 186 12.38 3.93 2.03
C ASN A 186 13.56 4.36 2.91
N HIS A 187 13.78 3.76 4.09
CA HIS A 187 14.98 4.05 4.87
C HIS A 187 16.27 3.62 4.17
N THR A 188 16.24 2.52 3.42
CA THR A 188 17.39 2.08 2.61
C THR A 188 17.64 3.05 1.47
N PHE A 189 16.61 3.41 0.70
CA PHE A 189 16.75 4.37 -0.41
C PHE A 189 17.12 5.79 0.03
N ALA A 190 16.83 6.16 1.28
CA ALA A 190 17.27 7.43 1.85
C ALA A 190 18.81 7.54 2.00
N THR A 191 19.52 6.42 2.09
CA THR A 191 20.99 6.37 2.27
C THR A 191 21.72 5.71 1.11
N LEU A 192 20.98 5.12 0.17
CA LEU A 192 21.54 4.41 -0.96
C LEU A 192 22.33 5.36 -1.88
N PRO A 193 23.56 5.01 -2.30
CA PRO A 193 24.31 5.82 -3.24
C PRO A 193 23.57 6.00 -4.56
N HIS A 194 23.84 7.12 -5.23
CA HIS A 194 23.33 7.36 -6.57
C HIS A 194 23.78 6.24 -7.53
N ASN A 195 22.84 5.69 -8.31
CA ASN A 195 23.02 4.57 -9.24
C ASN A 195 23.38 3.21 -8.62
N ALA A 196 23.25 3.03 -7.30
CA ALA A 196 23.33 1.69 -6.74
C ALA A 196 22.12 0.85 -7.17
N ASP A 197 22.33 -0.47 -7.28
CA ASP A 197 21.26 -1.42 -7.55
C ASP A 197 20.24 -1.44 -6.40
N ASN A 198 18.96 -1.52 -6.75
CA ASN A 198 17.90 -1.73 -5.78
C ASN A 198 18.12 -3.07 -5.05
N PRO A 199 18.41 -3.09 -3.74
CA PRO A 199 18.68 -4.33 -3.03
C PRO A 199 17.46 -5.24 -2.90
N PHE A 200 16.25 -4.71 -3.09
CA PHE A 200 14.97 -5.43 -3.00
C PHE A 200 14.53 -6.05 -4.34
N ILE A 201 15.26 -5.79 -5.44
CA ILE A 201 14.85 -6.23 -6.79
C ILE A 201 14.67 -7.75 -6.94
N LYS A 202 15.42 -8.53 -6.15
CA LYS A 202 15.38 -10.00 -6.22
C LYS A 202 14.03 -10.55 -5.81
N ASP A 203 13.32 -9.89 -4.91
CA ASP A 203 12.02 -10.35 -4.45
C ASP A 203 10.95 -10.05 -5.50
N HIS A 204 10.98 -8.87 -6.12
CA HIS A 204 10.11 -8.56 -7.26
C HIS A 204 10.33 -9.49 -8.46
N ILE A 205 11.58 -9.89 -8.75
CA ILE A 205 11.89 -10.85 -9.83
C ILE A 205 11.24 -12.20 -9.54
N LYS A 206 11.37 -12.72 -8.31
CA LYS A 206 10.71 -13.99 -7.93
C LYS A 206 9.20 -13.90 -8.11
N ASP A 207 8.60 -12.76 -7.79
CA ASP A 207 7.15 -12.55 -7.89
C ASP A 207 6.69 -12.51 -9.34
N PHE A 208 7.45 -11.83 -10.18
CA PHE A 208 7.24 -11.82 -11.62
C PHE A 208 7.35 -13.24 -12.22
N ASP A 209 8.39 -14.00 -11.84
CA ASP A 209 8.61 -15.36 -12.31
C ASP A 209 7.47 -16.30 -11.89
N ARG A 210 6.99 -16.19 -10.64
CA ARG A 210 5.81 -16.93 -10.16
C ARG A 210 4.56 -16.59 -10.97
N ALA A 211 4.33 -15.31 -11.25
CA ALA A 211 3.18 -14.86 -12.05
C ALA A 211 3.28 -15.34 -13.51
N ALA A 212 4.48 -15.28 -14.10
CA ALA A 212 4.75 -15.77 -15.45
C ALA A 212 4.50 -17.29 -15.56
N ALA A 213 4.99 -18.07 -14.60
CA ALA A 213 4.77 -19.52 -14.55
C ALA A 213 3.27 -19.86 -14.50
N HIS A 214 2.49 -19.14 -13.67
CA HIS A 214 1.04 -19.34 -13.60
C HIS A 214 0.34 -19.01 -14.92
N ARG A 215 0.73 -17.92 -15.59
CA ARG A 215 0.18 -17.54 -16.91
C ARG A 215 0.49 -18.57 -17.99
N VAL A 216 1.72 -19.09 -18.02
CA VAL A 216 2.12 -20.16 -18.94
C VAL A 216 1.31 -21.42 -18.68
N GLN A 217 1.17 -21.83 -17.41
CA GLN A 217 0.37 -22.99 -17.05
C GLN A 217 -1.11 -22.82 -17.46
N ALA A 218 -1.70 -21.66 -17.18
CA ALA A 218 -3.08 -21.35 -17.57
C ALA A 218 -3.28 -21.38 -19.09
N ALA A 219 -2.35 -20.83 -19.86
CA ALA A 219 -2.40 -20.83 -21.33
C ALA A 219 -2.26 -22.24 -21.92
N LEU A 220 -1.39 -23.08 -21.35
CA LEU A 220 -1.24 -24.47 -21.76
C LEU A 220 -2.53 -25.26 -21.47
N LEU A 221 -3.12 -25.10 -20.28
CA LEU A 221 -4.38 -25.75 -19.90
C LEU A 221 -5.57 -25.29 -20.76
N SER A 222 -5.63 -24.01 -21.16
CA SER A 222 -6.68 -23.51 -22.05
C SER A 222 -6.50 -23.96 -23.51
N SER A 223 -5.29 -24.35 -23.92
CA SER A 223 -5.02 -24.85 -25.28
C SER A 223 -5.45 -26.31 -25.50
N ASP A 224 -5.59 -27.09 -24.40
CA ASP A 224 -6.09 -28.47 -24.47
C ASP A 224 -7.62 -28.56 -24.44
N THR A 225 -8.33 -27.54 -23.95
CA THR A 225 -9.80 -27.49 -23.97
C THR A 225 -10.40 -27.00 -25.29
N ASP A 226 -9.59 -26.43 -26.20
CA ASP A 226 -10.07 -25.91 -27.50
C ASP A 226 -9.94 -26.94 -28.65
N LYS A 227 -9.32 -28.10 -28.40
CA LYS A 227 -9.19 -29.19 -29.41
C LYS A 227 -10.48 -29.96 -29.69
N THR A 228 -11.55 -29.72 -28.93
CA THR A 228 -12.86 -30.38 -29.12
C THR A 228 -13.89 -29.50 -29.84
N ARG A 229 -13.52 -28.32 -30.34
CA ARG A 229 -14.47 -27.31 -30.83
C ARG A 229 -14.74 -27.27 -32.33
N PHE A 230 -14.12 -28.15 -33.12
CA PHE A 230 -14.39 -28.22 -34.56
C PHE A 230 -14.96 -29.59 -34.94
N PRO A 231 -16.20 -29.69 -35.44
CA PRO A 231 -16.68 -30.93 -36.03
C PRO A 231 -15.84 -31.23 -37.29
N PRO A 232 -15.58 -32.52 -37.61
CA PRO A 232 -14.84 -32.87 -38.80
C PRO A 232 -15.60 -32.35 -40.03
N LEU A 233 -14.88 -31.68 -40.93
CA LEU A 233 -15.42 -31.22 -42.21
C LEU A 233 -16.00 -32.43 -42.95
N ALA A 234 -17.31 -32.38 -43.19
CA ALA A 234 -18.01 -33.40 -43.95
C ALA A 234 -17.44 -33.45 -45.38
N THR A 235 -17.04 -34.66 -45.79
CA THR A 235 -16.54 -35.02 -47.12
C THR A 235 -17.57 -34.84 -48.22
#